data_AF-A0A8S3ZKL0-F1
#
_entry.id   AF-A0A8S3ZKL0-F1
#
_cell.length_a   1.000
_cell.length_b   1.000
_cell.length_c   1.000
_cell.angle_alpha   90.00
_cell.angle_beta   90.00
_cell.angle_gamma   90.00
#
_symmetry.space_group_name_H-M   'P 1'
#
loop_
_entity.id
_entity.type
_entity.pdbx_description
1 polymer ?
#
loop_
_entity_poly.entity_id
_entity_poly.type
_entity_poly.pdbx_seq_one_letter_code
_entity_poly.pdbx_strand_id
1 'polypeptide(L)'
;EDARQFFALAGQADEGELSPELSAIMKRLWKDVGVQECFSRSREYQLNDSAEYYLNALDRISAPGYIPTEQDVLRTRVKTTGIVETHFTFKDLHFKMFDVGGQRSERKKWIHCFEGVTAIIFIVAMSEYGPDIGLRIRKCDGDYETDFVCNNKGLTFLSLLICFQNRMMESMKLFDSICNNKWFTETSIYPLIIKNLSLVAL
;
A
#
# COMPACT_ATOMS: atom_id res chain seq x y z
N GLU A 1 -19.78 5.26 -27.79
CA GLU A 1 -20.75 4.14 -27.70
C GLU A 1 -20.36 3.15 -26.61
N ASP A 2 -19.15 2.60 -26.64
CA ASP A 2 -18.63 1.65 -25.63
C ASP A 2 -18.82 2.11 -24.17
N ALA A 3 -18.59 3.39 -23.84
CA ALA A 3 -18.81 3.88 -22.48
C ALA A 3 -20.27 3.76 -22.00
N ARG A 4 -21.25 4.04 -22.88
CA ARG A 4 -22.68 3.91 -22.54
C ARG A 4 -23.06 2.46 -22.32
N GLN A 5 -22.58 1.58 -23.20
CA GLN A 5 -22.81 0.14 -23.10
C GLN A 5 -22.16 -0.45 -21.84
N PHE A 6 -20.94 -0.01 -21.51
CA PHE A 6 -20.25 -0.39 -20.28
C PHE A 6 -21.11 -0.07 -19.06
N PHE A 7 -21.61 1.17 -18.92
CA PHE A 7 -22.43 1.54 -17.76
C PHE A 7 -23.76 0.78 -17.70
N ALA A 8 -24.38 0.50 -18.86
CA ALA A 8 -25.61 -0.28 -18.90
C ALA A 8 -25.40 -1.73 -18.45
N LEU A 9 -24.34 -2.38 -18.93
CA LEU A 9 -24.03 -3.78 -18.62
C LEU A 9 -23.45 -3.93 -17.21
N ALA A 10 -22.56 -3.04 -16.79
CA ALA A 10 -21.98 -3.07 -15.45
C ALA A 10 -23.05 -2.86 -14.36
N GLY A 11 -24.10 -2.09 -14.63
CA GLY A 11 -25.23 -1.91 -13.72
C GLY A 11 -26.20 -3.09 -13.66
N GLN A 12 -26.11 -4.03 -14.60
CA GLN A 12 -26.94 -5.24 -14.69
C GLN A 12 -26.17 -6.53 -14.42
N ALA A 13 -24.84 -6.44 -14.24
CA ALA A 13 -24.01 -7.61 -14.01
C ALA A 13 -24.31 -8.22 -12.63
N ASP A 14 -24.49 -9.54 -12.59
CA ASP A 14 -24.63 -10.28 -11.35
C ASP A 14 -23.33 -10.24 -10.53
N GLU A 15 -23.46 -10.22 -9.20
CA GLU A 15 -22.30 -10.20 -8.31
C GLU A 15 -21.38 -11.40 -8.57
N GLY A 16 -20.12 -11.12 -8.91
CA GLY A 16 -19.08 -12.13 -9.11
C GLY A 16 -18.95 -12.64 -10.54
N GLU A 17 -19.79 -12.21 -11.48
CA GLU A 17 -19.67 -12.61 -12.89
C GLU A 17 -19.19 -11.47 -13.80
N LEU A 18 -18.13 -11.76 -14.57
CA LEU A 18 -17.65 -10.88 -15.63
C LEU A 18 -18.04 -11.47 -16.98
N SER A 19 -19.12 -10.94 -17.58
CA SER A 19 -19.59 -11.45 -18.87
C SER A 19 -18.55 -11.22 -19.98
N PRO A 20 -18.49 -12.11 -21.00
CA PRO A 20 -17.59 -11.93 -22.14
C PRO A 20 -17.79 -10.59 -22.86
N GLU A 21 -19.03 -10.13 -22.96
CA GLU A 21 -19.39 -8.84 -23.56
C GLU A 21 -18.83 -7.66 -22.75
N LEU A 22 -18.99 -7.70 -21.42
CA LEU A 22 -18.46 -6.66 -20.53
C LEU A 22 -16.93 -6.62 -20.58
N SER A 23 -16.27 -7.79 -20.52
CA SER A 23 -14.81 -7.91 -20.69
C SER A 23 -14.32 -7.34 -22.03
N ALA A 24 -15.04 -7.62 -23.12
CA ALA A 24 -14.70 -7.09 -24.44
C ALA A 24 -14.80 -5.56 -24.51
N ILE A 25 -15.84 -4.98 -23.90
CA ILE A 25 -16.00 -3.52 -23.81
C ILE A 25 -14.89 -2.91 -22.95
N MET A 26 -14.59 -3.50 -21.77
CA MET A 26 -13.50 -3.04 -20.90
C MET A 26 -12.15 -3.04 -21.63
N LYS A 27 -11.87 -4.06 -22.45
CA LYS A 27 -10.65 -4.10 -23.26
C LYS A 27 -10.58 -2.99 -24.31
N ARG A 28 -11.69 -2.69 -24.99
CA ARG A 28 -11.74 -1.61 -25.98
C ARG A 28 -11.57 -0.25 -25.32
N LEU A 29 -12.25 -0.02 -24.20
CA LEU A 29 -12.08 1.19 -23.39
C LEU A 29 -10.64 1.31 -22.88
N TRP A 30 -10.03 0.24 -22.39
CA TRP A 30 -8.65 0.28 -21.93
C TRP A 30 -7.66 0.61 -23.05
N LYS A 31 -7.93 0.19 -24.29
CA LYS A 31 -7.11 0.53 -25.46
C LYS A 31 -7.37 1.93 -26.02
N ASP A 32 -8.38 2.65 -25.53
CA ASP A 32 -8.70 3.99 -25.98
C ASP A 32 -7.63 5.00 -25.55
N VAL A 33 -7.25 5.89 -26.46
CA VAL A 33 -6.18 6.88 -26.22
C VAL A 33 -6.57 7.84 -25.10
N GLY A 34 -7.82 8.29 -25.04
CA GLY A 34 -8.29 9.20 -23.98
C GLY A 34 -8.30 8.52 -22.61
N VAL A 35 -8.61 7.23 -22.55
CA VAL A 35 -8.50 6.44 -21.31
C VAL A 35 -7.04 6.29 -20.88
N GLN A 36 -6.13 6.01 -21.81
CA GLN A 36 -4.69 5.92 -21.51
C GLN A 36 -4.10 7.27 -21.08
N GLU A 37 -4.49 8.38 -21.71
CA GLU A 37 -4.12 9.73 -21.29
C GLU A 37 -4.65 10.04 -19.89
N CYS A 38 -5.90 9.68 -19.59
CA CYS A 38 -6.47 9.81 -18.26
C CYS A 38 -5.68 8.98 -17.24
N PHE A 39 -5.36 7.72 -17.57
CA PHE A 39 -4.58 6.82 -16.72
C PHE A 39 -3.16 7.34 -16.45
N SER A 40 -2.52 8.00 -17.41
CA SER A 40 -1.20 8.64 -17.22
C SER A 40 -1.23 9.72 -16.14
N ARG A 41 -2.42 10.30 -15.91
CA ARG A 41 -2.73 11.31 -14.88
C ARG A 41 -3.40 10.71 -13.65
N SER A 42 -3.34 9.39 -13.47
CA SER A 42 -3.98 8.65 -12.36
C SER A 42 -3.64 9.17 -10.97
N ARG A 43 -2.50 9.86 -10.80
CA ARG A 43 -2.12 10.51 -9.54
C ARG A 43 -3.04 11.67 -9.12
N GLU A 44 -3.78 12.26 -10.06
CA GLU A 44 -4.69 13.37 -9.78
C GLU A 44 -5.98 12.92 -9.09
N TYR A 45 -6.26 11.61 -9.07
CA TYR A 45 -7.47 11.04 -8.50
C TYR A 45 -7.20 9.70 -7.80
N GLN A 46 -8.25 9.13 -7.19
CA GLN A 46 -8.12 7.90 -6.42
C GLN A 46 -8.29 6.68 -7.34
N LEU A 47 -7.19 6.23 -7.95
CA LEU A 47 -7.13 4.97 -8.69
C LEU A 47 -6.39 3.88 -7.89
N ASN A 48 -6.67 2.62 -8.18
CA ASN A 48 -5.94 1.49 -7.60
C ASN A 48 -4.61 1.29 -8.35
N ASP A 49 -3.49 1.18 -7.61
CA ASP A 49 -2.14 0.90 -8.14
C ASP A 49 -2.07 -0.37 -9.00
N SER A 50 -2.98 -1.34 -8.79
CA SER A 50 -3.07 -2.58 -9.56
C SER A 50 -4.02 -2.51 -10.76
N ALA A 51 -4.62 -1.36 -11.06
CA ALA A 51 -5.56 -1.20 -12.17
C ALA A 51 -4.97 -1.63 -13.51
N GLU A 52 -3.77 -1.15 -13.86
CA GLU A 52 -3.07 -1.53 -15.09
C GLU A 52 -2.81 -3.03 -15.16
N TYR A 53 -2.37 -3.64 -14.05
CA TYR A 53 -2.09 -5.09 -14.01
C TYR A 53 -3.33 -5.91 -14.37
N TYR A 54 -4.49 -5.60 -13.78
CA TYR A 54 -5.73 -6.31 -14.07
C TYR A 54 -6.28 -6.00 -15.46
N LEU A 55 -6.24 -4.73 -15.89
CA LEU A 55 -6.75 -4.31 -17.19
C LEU A 55 -5.93 -4.89 -18.36
N ASN A 56 -4.61 -5.02 -18.18
CA ASN A 56 -3.73 -5.71 -19.14
C ASN A 56 -3.95 -7.24 -19.16
N ALA A 57 -4.50 -7.81 -18.09
CA ALA A 57 -4.74 -9.24 -17.95
C ALA A 57 -6.21 -9.65 -18.16
N LEU A 58 -7.07 -8.77 -18.70
CA LEU A 58 -8.51 -9.04 -18.85
C LEU A 58 -8.82 -10.33 -19.61
N ASP A 59 -8.03 -10.71 -20.63
CA ASP A 59 -8.22 -11.98 -21.36
C ASP A 59 -8.12 -13.20 -20.42
N ARG A 60 -7.14 -13.18 -19.51
CA ARG A 60 -6.91 -14.26 -18.55
C ARG A 60 -7.95 -14.23 -17.43
N ILE A 61 -8.27 -13.04 -16.91
CA ILE A 61 -9.16 -12.88 -15.75
C ILE A 61 -10.62 -13.13 -16.13
N SER A 62 -11.02 -12.81 -17.36
CA SER A 62 -12.38 -13.06 -17.86
C SER A 62 -12.56 -14.45 -18.49
N ALA A 63 -11.56 -15.32 -18.42
CA ALA A 63 -11.66 -16.66 -18.99
C ALA A 63 -12.57 -17.54 -18.12
N PRO A 64 -13.43 -18.39 -18.72
CA PRO A 64 -14.17 -19.38 -17.97
C PRO A 64 -13.23 -20.29 -17.17
N GLY A 65 -13.48 -20.46 -15.87
CA GLY A 65 -12.63 -21.26 -15.00
C GLY A 65 -11.32 -20.59 -14.59
N TYR A 66 -11.23 -19.25 -14.65
CA TYR A 66 -10.09 -18.49 -14.14
C TYR A 66 -9.74 -18.88 -12.69
N ILE A 67 -8.48 -19.24 -12.47
CA ILE A 67 -7.88 -19.48 -11.15
C ILE A 67 -6.87 -18.35 -10.89
N PRO A 68 -7.02 -17.56 -9.83
CA PRO A 68 -6.07 -16.51 -9.48
C PRO A 68 -4.66 -17.04 -9.26
N THR A 69 -3.68 -16.35 -9.82
CA THR A 69 -2.26 -16.57 -9.50
C THR A 69 -1.92 -15.93 -8.16
N GLU A 70 -0.81 -16.35 -7.56
CA GLU A 70 -0.27 -15.67 -6.37
C GLU A 70 -0.12 -14.17 -6.60
N GLN A 71 0.32 -13.75 -7.79
CA GLN A 71 0.48 -12.34 -8.13
C GLN A 71 -0.86 -11.58 -8.17
N ASP A 72 -1.95 -12.23 -8.59
CA ASP A 72 -3.30 -11.65 -8.54
C ASP A 72 -3.77 -11.47 -7.10
N VAL A 73 -3.50 -12.47 -6.24
CA VAL A 73 -3.85 -12.43 -4.83
C VAL A 73 -3.08 -11.31 -4.12
N LEU A 74 -1.75 -11.26 -4.29
CA LEU A 74 -0.89 -10.21 -3.71
C LEU A 74 -1.34 -8.80 -4.13
N ARG A 75 -1.79 -8.65 -5.38
CA ARG A 75 -2.25 -7.36 -5.93
C ARG A 75 -3.68 -6.99 -5.57
N THR A 76 -4.44 -7.92 -4.98
CA THR A 76 -5.82 -7.67 -4.61
C THR A 76 -5.84 -6.76 -3.39
N ARG A 77 -6.57 -5.65 -3.50
CA ARG A 77 -6.71 -4.71 -2.40
C ARG A 77 -7.82 -5.16 -1.45
N VAL A 78 -7.51 -6.10 -0.57
CA VAL A 78 -8.38 -6.41 0.58
C VAL A 78 -7.93 -5.58 1.77
N LYS A 79 -8.86 -4.84 2.37
CA LYS A 79 -8.55 -4.04 3.57
C LYS A 79 -8.42 -5.00 4.75
N THR A 80 -7.26 -5.04 5.40
CA THR A 80 -7.13 -5.73 6.70
C THR A 80 -8.07 -5.07 7.72
N THR A 81 -8.90 -5.89 8.36
CA THR A 81 -9.77 -5.49 9.46
C THR A 81 -9.41 -6.31 10.69
N GLY A 82 -9.35 -5.67 11.86
CA GLY A 82 -8.94 -6.34 13.09
C GLY A 82 -7.44 -6.59 13.18
N ILE A 83 -7.10 -7.68 13.84
CA ILE A 83 -5.73 -8.14 14.10
C ILE A 83 -5.66 -9.59 13.66
N VAL A 84 -4.69 -9.90 12.81
CA VAL A 84 -4.39 -11.25 12.35
C VAL A 84 -3.07 -11.67 12.97
N GLU A 85 -3.04 -12.84 13.60
CA GLU A 85 -1.85 -13.40 14.25
C GLU A 85 -1.35 -14.61 13.46
N THR A 86 -0.09 -14.58 13.04
CA THR A 86 0.55 -15.64 12.27
C THR A 86 1.81 -16.12 13.00
N HIS A 87 1.97 -17.44 13.11
CA HIS A 87 3.16 -18.05 13.69
C HIS A 87 3.99 -18.73 12.61
N PHE A 88 5.29 -18.49 12.63
CA PHE A 88 6.22 -19.18 11.74
C PHE A 88 7.58 -19.37 12.40
N THR A 89 8.37 -20.30 11.87
CA THR A 89 9.73 -20.57 12.36
C THR A 89 10.72 -20.30 11.25
N PHE A 90 11.80 -19.57 11.55
CA PHE A 90 12.87 -19.30 10.60
C PHE A 90 14.22 -19.39 11.30
N LYS A 91 15.11 -20.27 10.82
CA LYS A 91 16.43 -20.54 11.43
C LYS A 91 16.33 -20.80 12.94
N ASP A 92 15.42 -21.70 13.32
CA ASP A 92 15.13 -22.10 14.71
C ASP A 92 14.60 -20.98 15.63
N LEU A 93 14.31 -19.80 15.07
CA LEU A 93 13.62 -18.72 15.78
C LEU A 93 12.12 -18.81 15.52
N HIS A 94 11.33 -18.78 16.60
CA HIS A 94 9.88 -18.73 16.53
C HIS A 94 9.40 -17.28 16.48
N PHE A 95 8.70 -16.93 15.41
CA PHE A 95 8.12 -15.61 15.21
C PHE A 95 6.62 -15.64 15.44
N LYS A 96 6.15 -14.66 16.20
CA LYS A 96 4.75 -14.31 16.35
C LYS A 96 4.52 -12.96 15.66
N MET A 97 3.94 -12.99 14.47
CA MET A 97 3.67 -11.80 13.67
C MET A 97 2.22 -11.38 13.80
N PHE A 98 1.99 -10.09 13.99
CA PHE A 98 0.66 -9.50 14.03
C PHE A 98 0.50 -8.53 12.86
N ASP A 99 -0.44 -8.81 11.96
CA ASP A 99 -0.91 -7.85 10.97
C ASP A 99 -2.11 -7.09 11.54
N VAL A 100 -2.06 -5.76 11.50
CA VAL A 100 -3.07 -4.89 12.10
C VAL A 100 -3.63 -3.93 11.07
N GLY A 101 -4.96 -3.79 11.05
CA GLY A 101 -5.61 -2.84 10.15
C GLY A 101 -5.10 -1.41 10.36
N GLY A 102 -4.60 -0.76 9.30
CA GLY A 102 -4.05 0.61 9.35
C GLY A 102 -5.08 1.75 9.33
N GLN A 103 -6.34 1.44 9.02
CA GLN A 103 -7.43 2.43 8.94
C GLN A 103 -7.74 3.02 10.31
N ARG A 104 -8.15 4.30 10.35
CA ARG A 104 -8.43 5.02 11.61
C ARG A 104 -9.44 4.30 12.52
N SER A 105 -10.43 3.59 11.95
CA SER A 105 -11.41 2.79 12.70
C SER A 105 -10.78 1.58 13.40
N GLU A 106 -9.72 1.01 12.82
CA GLU A 106 -9.08 -0.21 13.30
C GLU A 106 -8.02 0.07 14.37
N ARG A 107 -7.43 1.26 14.38
CA ARG A 107 -6.32 1.64 15.29
C ARG A 107 -6.63 1.49 16.78
N LYS A 108 -7.90 1.61 17.18
CA LYS A 108 -8.30 1.40 18.58
C LYS A 108 -8.04 -0.05 19.05
N LYS A 109 -8.01 -1.01 18.12
CA LYS A 109 -7.80 -2.43 18.42
C LYS A 109 -6.33 -2.74 18.70
N TRP A 110 -5.39 -1.92 18.22
CA TRP A 110 -3.95 -2.19 18.30
C TRP A 110 -3.44 -2.45 19.72
N ILE A 111 -4.07 -1.84 20.73
CA ILE A 111 -3.73 -2.06 22.14
C ILE A 111 -3.77 -3.55 22.55
N HIS A 112 -4.54 -4.39 21.86
CA HIS A 112 -4.62 -5.83 22.14
C HIS A 112 -3.35 -6.61 21.76
N CYS A 113 -2.40 -6.01 21.04
CA CYS A 113 -1.15 -6.66 20.66
C CYS A 113 0.11 -5.89 21.13
N PHE A 114 0.00 -4.97 22.09
CA PHE A 114 1.14 -4.15 22.54
C PHE A 114 2.03 -4.83 23.59
N GLU A 115 1.57 -5.90 24.23
CA GLU A 115 2.34 -6.61 25.23
C GLU A 115 3.38 -7.53 24.60
N GLY A 116 4.64 -7.43 25.05
CA GLY A 116 5.72 -8.32 24.61
C GLY A 116 6.21 -8.08 23.17
N VAL A 117 5.94 -6.92 22.57
CA VAL A 117 6.39 -6.59 21.21
C VAL A 117 7.90 -6.34 21.19
N THR A 118 8.62 -7.22 20.50
CA THR A 118 10.08 -7.08 20.29
C THR A 118 10.41 -6.01 19.26
N ALA A 119 9.66 -5.96 18.16
CA ALA A 119 9.87 -5.01 17.08
C ALA A 119 8.57 -4.63 16.38
N ILE A 120 8.52 -3.40 15.85
CA ILE A 120 7.46 -2.91 14.98
C ILE A 120 8.05 -2.68 13.59
N ILE A 121 7.40 -3.25 12.58
CA ILE A 121 7.69 -2.96 11.17
C ILE A 121 6.65 -1.96 10.71
N PHE A 122 7.06 -0.70 10.48
CA PHE A 122 6.15 0.35 10.05
C PHE A 122 6.27 0.58 8.54
N ILE A 123 5.23 0.22 7.79
CA ILE A 123 5.26 0.22 6.33
C ILE A 123 4.67 1.53 5.78
N VAL A 124 5.38 2.15 4.84
CA VAL A 124 4.98 3.41 4.19
C VAL A 124 5.11 3.31 2.68
N ALA A 125 4.07 3.70 1.96
CA ALA A 125 4.03 3.67 0.50
C ALA A 125 4.53 4.97 -0.13
N MET A 126 5.45 4.85 -1.10
CA MET A 126 5.94 5.95 -1.93
C MET A 126 5.20 6.06 -3.27
N SER A 127 4.35 5.09 -3.66
CA SER A 127 3.62 5.16 -4.94
C SER A 127 2.75 6.41 -5.06
N GLU A 128 2.37 7.00 -3.93
CA GLU A 128 1.61 8.25 -3.86
C GLU A 128 2.49 9.50 -4.15
N TYR A 129 3.76 9.31 -4.54
CA TYR A 129 4.72 10.36 -4.87
C TYR A 129 5.06 10.39 -6.38
N GLY A 130 5.20 11.60 -6.93
CA GLY A 130 5.55 11.82 -8.34
C GLY A 130 7.04 11.54 -8.66
N PRO A 131 7.37 11.26 -9.94
CA PRO A 131 8.72 10.92 -10.41
C PRO A 131 9.64 12.13 -10.55
N ASP A 132 9.11 13.36 -10.43
CA ASP A 132 9.86 14.61 -10.67
C ASP A 132 10.76 15.03 -9.50
N ILE A 133 10.88 14.21 -8.45
CA ILE A 133 11.93 14.39 -7.45
C ILE A 133 13.15 13.56 -7.83
N GLY A 134 14.02 14.19 -8.61
CA GLY A 134 15.43 13.84 -8.61
C GLY A 134 16.00 14.11 -7.21
N LEU A 135 16.29 13.05 -6.46
CA LEU A 135 17.11 13.13 -5.25
C LEU A 135 18.51 13.61 -5.65
N ARG A 136 18.74 14.93 -5.59
CA ARG A 136 20.08 15.51 -5.75
C ARG A 136 20.64 15.81 -4.36
N ILE A 137 21.42 14.88 -3.84
CA ILE A 137 22.23 15.05 -2.64
C ILE A 137 23.24 16.17 -2.93
N ARG A 138 23.10 17.34 -2.29
CA ARG A 138 24.16 18.37 -2.29
C ARG A 138 25.02 18.18 -1.05
N LYS A 139 26.33 18.07 -1.26
CA LYS A 139 27.34 18.07 -0.20
C LYS A 139 27.73 19.52 0.11
N CYS A 140 27.58 19.94 1.35
CA CYS A 140 28.23 21.13 1.90
C CYS A 140 28.90 20.72 3.20
N ASP A 141 30.20 21.00 3.31
CA ASP A 141 31.01 20.91 4.53
C ASP A 141 31.03 19.58 5.28
N GLY A 142 31.14 18.47 4.55
CA GLY A 142 31.56 17.19 5.13
C GLY A 142 30.49 16.38 5.86
N ASP A 143 29.41 17.03 6.29
CA ASP A 143 28.29 16.39 6.99
C ASP A 143 26.97 16.55 6.20
N TYR A 144 26.18 15.47 6.13
CA TYR A 144 24.82 15.50 5.60
C TYR A 144 23.86 15.45 6.78
N GLU A 145 23.33 16.60 7.21
CA GLU A 145 22.45 16.67 8.38
C GLU A 145 21.01 17.08 7.97
N THR A 146 20.05 16.24 8.37
CA THR A 146 18.70 16.67 8.75
C THR A 146 18.43 15.98 10.09
N ASP A 147 18.02 16.68 11.13
CA ASP A 147 17.89 16.10 12.47
C ASP A 147 16.42 15.76 12.79
N PHE A 148 16.15 14.49 13.05
CA PHE A 148 14.98 14.04 13.80
C PHE A 148 15.50 13.19 14.96
N VAL A 149 15.73 13.83 16.11
CA VAL A 149 16.18 13.17 17.33
C VAL A 149 14.98 12.49 17.98
N CYS A 150 14.81 11.18 17.75
CA CYS A 150 13.93 10.36 18.55
C CYS A 150 14.61 10.14 19.92
N ASN A 151 13.89 10.41 21.02
CA ASN A 151 14.46 10.40 22.39
C ASN A 151 14.72 8.98 22.95
N ASN A 152 14.90 8.00 22.07
CA ASN A 152 15.27 6.64 22.44
C ASN A 152 16.76 6.46 22.17
N LYS A 153 17.53 6.18 23.24
CA LYS A 153 18.98 5.98 23.17
C LYS A 153 19.30 4.72 22.36
N GLY A 154 19.30 4.85 21.03
CA GLY A 154 19.57 3.73 20.13
C GLY A 154 19.27 3.96 18.65
N LEU A 155 18.69 5.10 18.24
CA LEU A 155 18.34 5.34 16.83
C LEU A 155 18.85 6.71 16.35
N THR A 156 20.15 6.79 16.09
CA THR A 156 20.70 7.75 15.13
C THR A 156 20.61 7.12 13.72
N PHE A 157 20.32 7.95 12.72
CA PHE A 157 20.02 7.63 11.32
C PHE A 157 18.56 7.29 11.00
N LEU A 158 17.78 8.30 10.61
CA LEU A 158 17.37 8.46 9.21
C LEU A 158 16.70 9.81 9.08
N SER A 159 17.22 10.63 8.19
CA SER A 159 16.67 11.94 7.95
C SER A 159 16.36 12.10 6.48
N LEU A 160 15.09 12.34 6.18
CA LEU A 160 14.68 12.89 4.89
C LEU A 160 13.32 13.58 4.97
N LEU A 161 13.35 14.79 4.42
CA LEU A 161 12.43 15.91 4.41
C LEU A 161 10.99 15.64 3.89
N ILE A 162 10.05 16.40 4.47
CA ILE A 162 8.58 16.42 4.31
C ILE A 162 8.12 17.34 3.15
N CYS A 163 7.09 16.99 2.35
CA CYS A 163 5.73 17.65 2.31
C CYS A 163 4.76 17.24 1.16
N PHE A 164 3.44 17.25 1.50
CA PHE A 164 2.15 17.17 0.75
C PHE A 164 1.94 16.01 -0.28
N GLN A 165 0.92 15.13 -0.23
CA GLN A 165 -0.51 15.26 0.15
C GLN A 165 -1.04 14.13 1.07
N ASN A 166 -1.98 14.52 1.95
CA ASN A 166 -2.92 13.77 2.80
C ASN A 166 -2.54 12.42 3.42
N ARG A 167 -2.16 11.37 2.68
CA ARG A 167 -1.93 10.03 3.27
C ARG A 167 -0.54 9.83 3.84
N MET A 168 0.50 10.31 3.17
CA MET A 168 1.87 10.28 3.71
C MET A 168 1.97 11.11 4.99
N MET A 169 1.34 12.27 5.02
CA MET A 169 1.31 13.13 6.21
C MET A 169 0.58 12.45 7.37
N GLU A 170 -0.52 11.76 7.10
CA GLU A 170 -1.20 10.93 8.09
C GLU A 170 -0.32 9.76 8.57
N SER A 171 0.43 9.14 7.66
CA SER A 171 1.38 8.07 7.97
C SER A 171 2.51 8.57 8.86
N MET A 172 3.08 9.74 8.56
CA MET A 172 4.13 10.35 9.38
C MET A 172 3.64 10.78 10.76
N LYS A 173 2.42 11.33 10.85
CA LYS A 173 1.78 11.64 12.15
C LYS A 173 1.52 10.37 12.97
N LEU A 174 1.12 9.29 12.30
CA LEU A 174 0.92 8.00 12.95
C LEU A 174 2.25 7.41 13.42
N PHE A 175 3.29 7.47 12.60
CA PHE A 175 4.64 7.02 12.94
C PHE A 175 5.16 7.75 14.18
N ASP A 176 5.08 9.08 14.19
CA ASP A 176 5.46 9.90 15.35
C ASP A 176 4.69 9.51 16.61
N SER A 177 3.38 9.26 16.50
CA SER A 177 2.55 8.78 17.61
C SER A 177 2.95 7.40 18.13
N ILE A 178 3.49 6.51 17.27
CA ILE A 178 3.97 5.17 17.67
C ILE A 178 5.32 5.31 18.37
N CYS A 179 6.26 6.06 17.79
CA CYS A 179 7.60 6.27 18.35
C CYS A 179 7.57 6.91 19.75
N ASN A 180 6.59 7.79 19.99
CA ASN A 180 6.42 8.47 21.29
C ASN A 180 5.43 7.75 22.22
N ASN A 181 4.99 6.53 21.89
CA ASN A 181 4.06 5.79 22.73
C ASN A 181 4.79 5.11 23.90
N LYS A 182 4.29 5.30 25.13
CA LYS A 182 4.83 4.67 26.35
C LYS A 182 4.93 3.15 26.31
N TRP A 183 4.12 2.47 25.49
CA TRP A 183 4.18 1.02 25.34
C TRP A 183 5.37 0.54 24.50
N PHE A 184 6.01 1.44 23.73
CA PHE A 184 7.06 1.11 22.78
C PHE A 184 8.40 1.75 23.11
N THR A 185 8.60 2.17 24.36
CA THR A 185 9.84 2.81 24.82
C THR A 185 11.06 1.91 24.65
N GLU A 186 10.92 0.59 24.75
CA GLU A 186 12.02 -0.36 24.58
C GLU A 186 11.90 -1.19 23.29
N THR A 187 10.92 -0.86 22.45
CA THR A 187 10.63 -1.61 21.22
C THR A 187 11.42 -1.05 20.04
N SER A 188 12.07 -1.94 19.28
CA SER A 188 12.75 -1.53 18.04
C SER A 188 11.74 -1.22 16.94
N ILE A 189 11.84 -0.06 16.29
CA ILE A 189 10.92 0.34 15.22
C ILE A 189 11.69 0.45 13.91
N TYR A 190 11.26 -0.32 12.90
CA TYR A 190 11.88 -0.37 11.57
C TYR A 190 10.93 0.23 10.53
N PRO A 191 11.20 1.43 10.00
CA PRO A 191 10.43 1.98 8.89
C PRO A 191 10.80 1.26 7.59
N LEU A 192 9.81 0.70 6.89
CA LEU A 192 9.97 0.10 5.57
C LEU A 192 9.24 0.94 4.53
N ILE A 193 10.00 1.54 3.63
CA ILE A 193 9.48 2.36 2.55
C ILE A 193 9.34 1.50 1.30
N ILE A 194 8.11 1.33 0.82
CA ILE A 194 7.80 0.51 -0.35
C ILE A 194 7.29 1.36 -1.50
N LYS A 195 7.63 0.98 -2.74
CA LYS A 195 7.12 1.67 -3.93
C LYS A 195 5.67 1.34 -4.27
N ASN A 196 5.13 0.23 -3.78
CA ASN A 196 3.76 -0.20 -4.11
C ASN A 196 3.17 -1.02 -2.95
N LEU A 197 1.99 -0.62 -2.44
CA LEU A 197 1.28 -1.31 -1.35
C LEU A 197 0.77 -2.69 -1.76
N SER A 198 0.57 -2.93 -3.05
CA SER A 198 0.09 -4.19 -3.63
C SER A 198 1.10 -5.34 -3.53
N LEU A 199 2.22 -5.13 -2.84
CA LEU A 199 3.22 -6.16 -2.53
C LEU A 199 3.28 -6.48 -1.03
N VAL A 200 2.42 -5.85 -0.24
CA VAL A 200 2.25 -6.15 1.19
C VAL A 200 0.91 -6.84 1.35
N ALA A 201 0.88 -8.10 0.94
CA ALA A 201 -0.09 -9.04 1.45
C ALA A 201 0.66 -9.94 2.43
N LEU A 202 0.31 -9.82 3.71
CA LEU A 202 0.60 -10.80 4.74
C LEU A 202 -0.70 -11.49 5.11
#